data_AF-A0A9D1XPD3-F1
#
_entry.id   AF-A0A9D1XPD3-F1
#
_cell.length_a   1.000
_cell.length_b   1.000
_cell.length_c   1.000
_cell.angle_alpha   90.00
_cell.angle_beta   90.00
_cell.angle_gamma   90.00
#
_symmetry.space_group_name_H-M   'P 1'
#
loop_
_entity.id
_entity.type
_entity.pdbx_description
1 polymer ?
#
loop_
_entity_poly.entity_id
_entity_poly.type
_entity_poly.pdbx_seq_one_letter_code
_entity_poly.pdbx_strand_id
1 'polypeptide(L)'
;MKKFLLALLVMLVFVTGCSSNNQSNNDESSGNTNESQDATNDQTTTTEDSNILIAYFSKTGNTEAIAQEIQSLTNGTLVEIETVEPYPDSYSETVDIAESEKEANARPEISTTVDNMDQYDTIFIGYPKMEQGYICV
;
A
#
# COMPACT_ATOMS: atom_id res chain seq x y z
N MET A 1 42.66 -17.86 -0.31
CA MET A 1 43.43 -17.33 -1.48
C MET A 1 42.87 -17.92 -2.76
N LYS A 2 42.53 -17.09 -3.77
CA LYS A 2 42.23 -17.48 -5.17
C LYS A 2 40.98 -18.38 -5.35
N LYS A 3 40.11 -18.22 -6.35
CA LYS A 3 39.79 -17.15 -7.31
C LYS A 3 38.30 -17.36 -7.66
N PHE A 4 37.48 -16.31 -7.78
CA PHE A 4 36.08 -16.46 -8.22
C PHE A 4 36.02 -16.88 -9.69
N LEU A 5 35.16 -17.87 -10.00
CA LEU A 5 34.92 -18.36 -11.36
C LEU A 5 33.81 -17.54 -12.06
N LEU A 6 34.05 -16.23 -12.27
CA LEU A 6 33.11 -15.36 -12.96
C LEU A 6 33.46 -15.30 -14.45
N ALA A 7 32.75 -16.08 -15.27
CA ALA A 7 32.89 -16.11 -16.73
C ALA A 7 31.53 -15.79 -17.38
N LEU A 8 31.09 -14.52 -17.29
CA LEU A 8 29.83 -14.06 -17.89
C LEU A 8 30.13 -13.24 -19.16
N LEU A 9 29.54 -13.70 -20.25
CA LEU A 9 29.73 -13.24 -21.62
C LEU A 9 28.92 -11.96 -21.91
N VAL A 10 29.58 -10.80 -21.97
CA VAL A 10 29.20 -9.68 -22.87
C VAL A 10 30.45 -8.96 -23.35
N MET A 11 30.63 -8.87 -24.66
CA MET A 11 31.61 -7.98 -25.32
C MET A 11 30.86 -7.21 -26.40
N LEU A 12 30.58 -5.91 -26.19
CA LEU A 12 30.13 -5.01 -27.26
C LEU A 12 30.34 -3.51 -26.89
N VAL A 13 31.46 -2.99 -27.38
CA VAL A 13 31.67 -1.64 -27.95
C VAL A 13 31.29 -0.40 -27.13
N PHE A 14 32.33 0.42 -26.86
CA PHE A 14 32.21 1.83 -26.48
C PHE A 14 31.73 2.69 -27.65
N VAL A 15 30.87 3.69 -27.37
CA VAL A 15 30.87 4.97 -28.11
C VAL A 15 30.76 6.11 -27.10
N THR A 16 31.75 7.00 -27.09
CA THR A 16 31.73 8.25 -26.31
C THR A 16 31.25 9.40 -27.16
N GLY A 17 30.37 10.26 -26.63
CA GLY A 17 29.91 11.47 -27.31
C GLY A 17 29.34 12.49 -26.34
N CYS A 18 30.07 13.58 -26.11
CA CYS A 18 29.61 14.71 -25.31
C CYS A 18 29.22 15.86 -26.25
N SER A 19 28.11 16.55 -25.98
CA SER A 19 27.96 18.00 -26.23
C SER A 19 26.72 18.55 -25.52
N SER A 20 26.93 19.56 -24.68
CA SER A 20 25.88 20.51 -24.33
C SER A 20 26.00 21.72 -25.24
N ASN A 21 24.90 22.20 -25.84
CA ASN A 21 24.80 23.64 -26.06
C ASN A 21 23.34 24.13 -26.08
N ASN A 22 23.20 25.43 -25.82
CA ASN A 22 21.97 26.16 -25.58
C ASN A 22 21.47 26.88 -26.84
N GLN A 23 20.16 26.94 -27.08
CA GLN A 23 19.56 27.94 -27.98
C GLN A 23 18.13 28.30 -27.56
N SER A 24 17.77 29.57 -27.77
CA SER A 24 16.59 30.25 -27.22
C SER A 24 15.25 29.98 -27.93
N ASN A 25 14.18 30.30 -27.19
CA ASN A 25 12.77 30.34 -27.59
C ASN A 25 12.41 31.32 -28.73
N ASN A 26 11.15 31.22 -29.19
CA ASN A 26 10.35 32.23 -29.95
C ASN A 26 10.82 32.52 -31.41
N ASP A 27 10.01 32.84 -32.43
CA ASP A 27 8.54 32.98 -32.68
C ASP A 27 8.34 33.01 -34.24
N GLU A 28 7.19 32.81 -34.91
CA GLU A 28 5.78 32.50 -34.60
C GLU A 28 5.14 31.78 -35.84
N SER A 29 4.01 31.06 -35.68
CA SER A 29 2.72 31.38 -36.35
C SER A 29 1.85 30.22 -36.92
N SER A 30 0.55 30.35 -36.64
CA SER A 30 -0.60 29.85 -37.42
C SER A 30 -0.80 28.34 -37.60
N GLY A 31 -1.40 27.72 -36.57
CA GLY A 31 -2.08 26.43 -36.64
C GLY A 31 -3.13 26.28 -35.54
N ASN A 32 -4.28 26.92 -35.67
CA ASN A 32 -5.30 27.00 -34.61
C ASN A 32 -6.42 25.96 -34.77
N THR A 33 -6.46 25.00 -33.84
CA THR A 33 -7.67 24.24 -33.47
C THR A 33 -7.74 24.15 -31.95
N ASN A 34 -8.56 24.99 -31.33
CA ASN A 34 -8.94 24.82 -29.92
C ASN A 34 -9.78 23.55 -29.77
N GLU A 35 -9.27 22.57 -29.03
CA GLU A 35 -10.12 21.65 -28.27
C GLU A 35 -10.04 22.06 -26.79
N SER A 36 -11.19 22.49 -26.28
CA SER A 36 -11.47 22.70 -24.87
C SER A 36 -12.63 21.77 -24.51
N GLN A 37 -12.87 21.59 -23.21
CA GLN A 37 -13.72 20.55 -22.61
C GLN A 37 -13.06 19.14 -22.60
N ASP A 38 -13.30 18.30 -21.59
CA ASP A 38 -14.08 18.55 -20.37
C ASP A 38 -13.45 17.91 -19.13
N ALA A 39 -13.89 18.37 -17.97
CA ALA A 39 -13.61 17.73 -16.70
C ALA A 39 -14.46 16.46 -16.53
N THR A 40 -13.97 15.53 -15.71
CA THR A 40 -14.84 14.72 -14.86
C THR A 40 -14.07 14.42 -13.58
N ASN A 41 -14.47 15.14 -12.53
CA ASN A 41 -14.53 14.73 -11.12
C ASN A 41 -13.47 13.71 -10.67
N ASP A 42 -12.52 14.07 -9.81
CA ASP A 42 -12.83 14.42 -8.42
C ASP A 42 -13.96 13.54 -7.86
N GLN A 43 -13.66 12.25 -7.68
CA GLN A 43 -14.51 11.37 -6.90
C GLN A 43 -14.12 11.40 -5.42
N THR A 44 -14.02 12.61 -4.85
CA THR A 44 -14.52 12.80 -3.49
C THR A 44 -16.01 12.45 -3.47
N THR A 45 -16.31 11.15 -3.33
CA THR A 45 -17.55 10.74 -2.68
C THR A 45 -17.43 11.17 -1.23
N THR A 46 -17.68 12.45 -0.98
CA THR A 46 -18.04 12.95 0.34
C THR A 46 -19.28 12.19 0.78
N THR A 47 -19.07 11.13 1.55
CA THR A 47 -20.10 10.25 2.09
C THR A 47 -20.76 10.91 3.31
N GLU A 48 -21.31 12.11 3.10
CA GLU A 48 -21.84 13.02 4.14
C GLU A 48 -22.85 12.34 5.09
N ASP A 49 -23.56 11.32 4.60
CA ASP A 49 -24.58 10.55 5.32
C ASP A 49 -24.21 9.07 5.58
N SER A 50 -22.96 8.62 5.34
CA SER A 50 -22.57 7.20 5.54
C SER A 50 -21.46 7.02 6.56
N ASN A 51 -21.77 6.29 7.62
CA ASN A 51 -20.82 6.00 8.69
C ASN A 51 -19.83 4.92 8.24
N ILE A 52 -18.59 5.33 8.00
CA ILE A 52 -17.50 4.44 7.57
C ILE A 52 -16.65 4.02 8.76
N LEU A 53 -16.42 2.71 8.91
CA LEU A 53 -15.39 2.12 9.76
C LEU A 53 -14.20 1.65 8.90
N ILE A 54 -12.99 1.86 9.40
CA ILE A 54 -11.73 1.42 8.79
C ILE A 54 -10.99 0.63 9.85
N ALA A 55 -11.19 -0.68 9.87
CA ALA A 55 -10.49 -1.58 10.76
C ALA A 55 -9.24 -2.12 10.05
N TYR A 56 -8.07 -2.13 10.70
CA TYR A 56 -6.85 -2.65 10.07
C TYR A 56 -5.91 -3.38 11.03
N PHE A 57 -5.20 -4.40 10.55
CA PHE A 57 -4.05 -5.00 11.24
C PHE A 57 -2.74 -4.59 10.56
N SER A 58 -1.73 -4.16 11.32
CA SER A 58 -0.45 -3.66 10.78
C SER A 58 0.76 -4.17 11.56
N LYS A 59 1.46 -5.21 11.07
CA LYS A 59 2.69 -5.69 11.74
C LYS A 59 3.92 -4.77 11.54
N THR A 60 3.94 -3.92 10.50
CA THR A 60 5.11 -3.10 10.14
C THR A 60 4.76 -1.70 9.58
N GLY A 61 3.64 -1.10 10.00
CA GLY A 61 3.18 0.23 9.56
C GLY A 61 2.64 0.33 8.11
N ASN A 62 2.88 -0.67 7.26
CA ASN A 62 2.46 -0.63 5.84
C ASN A 62 0.94 -0.60 5.66
N THR A 63 0.18 -1.37 6.44
CA THR A 63 -1.29 -1.37 6.38
C THR A 63 -1.86 -0.09 6.99
N GLU A 64 -1.30 0.31 8.13
CA GLU A 64 -1.64 1.53 8.87
C GLU A 64 -1.59 2.77 7.95
N ALA A 65 -0.50 2.95 7.20
CA ALA A 65 -0.34 4.11 6.31
C ALA A 65 -1.45 4.20 5.24
N ILE A 66 -1.89 3.07 4.68
CA ILE A 66 -3.00 3.01 3.72
C ILE A 66 -4.34 3.23 4.42
N ALA A 67 -4.51 2.72 5.65
CA ALA A 67 -5.72 2.96 6.44
C ALA A 67 -5.88 4.43 6.84
N GLN A 68 -4.78 5.12 7.15
CA GLN A 68 -4.72 6.58 7.38
C GLN A 68 -4.99 7.38 6.10
N GLU A 69 -4.57 6.91 4.93
CA GLU A 69 -4.92 7.51 3.63
C GLU A 69 -6.42 7.37 3.35
N ILE A 70 -7.00 6.18 3.54
CA ILE A 70 -8.45 5.97 3.43
C ILE A 70 -9.22 6.83 4.44
N GLN A 71 -8.74 6.96 5.67
CA GLN A 71 -9.33 7.86 6.67
C GLN A 71 -9.34 9.31 6.18
N SER A 72 -8.22 9.78 5.63
CA SER A 72 -8.06 11.15 5.11
C SER A 72 -8.98 11.45 3.93
N LEU A 73 -9.35 10.42 3.15
CA LEU A 73 -10.24 10.54 1.98
C LEU A 73 -11.74 10.38 2.32
N THR A 74 -12.08 9.69 3.42
CA THR A 74 -13.46 9.32 3.76
C THR A 74 -13.99 9.98 5.04
N ASN A 75 -13.11 10.55 5.86
CA ASN A 75 -13.39 11.01 7.23
C ASN A 75 -14.01 9.91 8.14
N GLY A 76 -13.73 8.63 7.85
CA GLY A 76 -14.23 7.48 8.61
C GLY A 76 -13.59 7.30 10.00
N THR A 77 -14.17 6.41 10.81
CA THR A 77 -13.57 5.97 12.08
C THR A 77 -12.43 5.00 11.78
N LEU A 78 -11.21 5.33 12.20
CA LEU A 78 -10.03 4.47 12.07
C LEU A 78 -9.80 3.65 13.35
N VAL A 79 -9.58 2.34 13.23
CA VAL A 79 -9.37 1.41 14.34
C VAL A 79 -8.28 0.39 13.99
N GLU A 80 -7.28 0.23 14.85
CA GLU A 80 -6.31 -0.86 14.77
C GLU A 80 -6.87 -2.15 15.40
N ILE A 81 -6.66 -3.28 14.74
CA ILE A 81 -6.95 -4.64 15.21
C ILE A 81 -5.67 -5.18 15.87
N GLU A 82 -5.65 -5.20 17.19
CA GLU A 82 -4.55 -5.74 17.99
C GLU A 82 -4.88 -7.16 18.51
N THR A 83 -3.87 -8.02 18.60
CA THR A 83 -3.98 -9.33 19.27
C THR A 83 -3.64 -9.19 20.76
N VAL A 84 -4.31 -9.97 21.62
CA VAL A 84 -4.05 -9.99 23.07
C VAL A 84 -2.60 -10.36 23.38
N GLU A 85 -2.04 -11.30 22.62
CA GLU A 85 -0.61 -11.62 22.58
C GLU A 85 -0.03 -11.05 21.27
N PRO A 86 0.81 -10.00 21.30
CA PRO A 86 1.37 -9.40 20.08
C PRO A 86 2.36 -10.32 19.36
N TYR A 87 2.26 -10.40 18.03
CA TYR A 87 3.28 -11.08 17.21
C TYR A 87 4.67 -10.47 17.42
N PRO A 88 5.76 -11.27 17.51
CA PRO A 88 7.10 -10.79 17.81
C PRO A 88 7.69 -9.93 16.69
N ASP A 89 8.68 -9.07 16.98
CA ASP A 89 9.32 -8.23 15.94
C ASP A 89 10.27 -9.01 15.03
N SER A 90 10.63 -10.24 15.43
CA SER A 90 11.39 -11.17 14.63
C SER A 90 10.51 -11.74 13.51
N TYR A 91 10.89 -11.47 12.26
CA TYR A 91 10.15 -11.95 11.08
C TYR A 91 10.08 -13.49 11.02
N SER A 92 11.17 -14.18 11.35
CA SER A 92 11.18 -15.65 11.38
C SER A 92 10.25 -16.21 12.45
N GLU A 93 10.27 -15.67 13.67
CA GLU A 93 9.37 -16.13 14.75
C GLU A 93 7.90 -15.79 14.43
N THR A 94 7.64 -14.66 13.76
CA THR A 94 6.29 -14.34 13.25
C THR A 94 5.84 -15.36 12.20
N VAL A 95 6.73 -15.80 11.31
CA VAL A 95 6.44 -16.84 10.32
C VAL A 95 6.20 -18.20 10.99
N ASP A 96 7.04 -18.61 11.94
CA ASP A 96 6.90 -19.89 12.65
C ASP A 96 5.59 -19.96 13.47
N ILE A 97 5.21 -18.86 14.12
CA ILE A 97 3.93 -18.73 14.85
C ILE A 97 2.77 -18.75 13.85
N ALA A 98 2.81 -17.89 12.83
CA ALA A 98 1.75 -17.83 11.83
C ALA A 98 1.55 -19.21 11.17
N GLU A 99 2.63 -19.91 10.76
CA GLU A 99 2.55 -21.25 10.18
C GLU A 99 1.78 -22.24 11.05
N SER A 100 2.10 -22.27 12.35
CA SER A 100 1.40 -23.07 13.35
C SER A 100 -0.11 -22.76 13.43
N GLU A 101 -0.51 -21.50 13.20
CA GLU A 101 -1.91 -21.06 13.28
C GLU A 101 -2.78 -21.56 12.11
N LYS A 102 -2.25 -21.87 10.91
CA LYS A 102 -3.02 -22.59 9.86
C LYS A 102 -3.27 -24.02 10.27
N GLU A 103 -2.21 -24.70 10.72
CA GLU A 103 -2.27 -26.14 10.95
C GLU A 103 -3.23 -26.48 12.09
N ALA A 104 -3.33 -25.60 13.09
CA ALA A 104 -4.36 -25.63 14.12
C ALA A 104 -5.73 -25.04 13.69
N ASN A 105 -5.80 -24.33 12.55
CA ASN A 105 -6.89 -23.41 12.18
C ASN A 105 -7.26 -22.45 13.34
N ALA A 106 -6.25 -21.93 14.02
CA ALA A 106 -6.40 -21.01 15.14
C ALA A 106 -6.97 -19.66 14.68
N ARG A 107 -7.59 -18.93 15.60
CA ARG A 107 -7.85 -17.50 15.49
C ARG A 107 -7.28 -16.86 16.75
N PRO A 108 -6.24 -16.01 16.65
CA PRO A 108 -5.73 -15.27 17.79
C PRO A 108 -6.84 -14.47 18.48
N GLU A 109 -6.77 -14.35 19.79
CA GLU A 109 -7.70 -13.51 20.55
C GLU A 109 -7.36 -12.03 20.28
N ILE A 110 -8.39 -11.22 20.00
CA ILE A 110 -8.27 -9.81 19.63
C ILE A 110 -8.63 -8.95 20.84
N SER A 111 -7.78 -7.97 21.17
CA SER A 111 -8.03 -7.00 22.25
C SER A 111 -8.93 -5.84 21.81
N THR A 112 -8.93 -5.51 20.51
CA THR A 112 -9.74 -4.44 19.92
C THR A 112 -11.24 -4.73 20.01
N THR A 113 -11.99 -3.79 20.60
CA THR A 113 -13.46 -3.76 20.60
C THR A 113 -13.98 -2.53 19.88
N VAL A 114 -15.00 -2.70 19.02
CA VAL A 114 -15.70 -1.60 18.36
C VAL A 114 -17.13 -1.51 18.92
N ASP A 115 -17.40 -0.46 19.70
CA ASP A 115 -18.73 -0.20 20.24
C ASP A 115 -19.70 0.26 19.14
N ASN A 116 -20.99 -0.10 19.31
CA ASN A 116 -22.10 0.30 18.43
C ASN A 116 -21.88 -0.05 16.94
N MET A 117 -21.34 -1.24 16.63
CA MET A 117 -21.06 -1.71 15.26
C MET A 117 -22.23 -1.49 14.27
N ASP A 118 -23.48 -1.64 14.73
CA ASP A 118 -24.71 -1.41 13.96
C ASP A 118 -24.86 0.02 13.38
N GLN A 119 -24.03 0.97 13.81
CA GLN A 119 -24.04 2.34 13.28
C GLN A 119 -23.34 2.49 11.92
N TYR A 120 -22.51 1.52 11.50
CA TYR A 120 -21.63 1.64 10.32
C TYR A 120 -22.24 1.02 9.06
N ASP A 121 -22.45 1.85 8.03
CA ASP A 121 -22.97 1.43 6.72
C ASP A 121 -21.92 0.74 5.85
N THR A 122 -20.64 0.97 6.14
CA THR A 122 -19.52 0.45 5.34
C THR A 122 -18.31 0.21 6.24
N ILE A 123 -17.71 -0.98 6.11
CA ILE A 123 -16.53 -1.40 6.87
C ILE A 123 -15.42 -1.76 5.87
N PHE A 124 -14.34 -0.98 5.89
CA PHE A 124 -13.07 -1.37 5.28
C PHE A 124 -12.29 -2.24 6.25
N ILE A 125 -11.69 -3.33 5.75
CA ILE A 125 -10.86 -4.26 6.52
C ILE A 125 -9.49 -4.37 5.84
N GLY A 126 -8.46 -3.80 6.47
CA GLY A 126 -7.08 -3.79 5.98
C GLY A 126 -6.20 -4.83 6.70
N TYR A 127 -5.37 -5.57 5.95
CA TYR A 127 -4.41 -6.51 6.53
C TYR A 127 -3.22 -6.73 5.57
N PRO A 128 -2.02 -7.08 6.07
CA PRO A 128 -0.87 -7.34 5.21
C PRO A 128 -1.08 -8.63 4.41
N LYS A 129 -0.71 -8.60 3.12
CA LYS A 129 -0.65 -9.81 2.29
C LYS A 129 0.50 -10.72 2.75
N MET A 130 0.20 -11.67 3.62
CA MET A 130 1.15 -12.72 4.02
C MET A 130 1.23 -13.80 2.92
N GLU A 131 2.44 -14.04 2.40
CA GLU A 131 2.64 -14.85 1.19
C GLU A 131 2.19 -16.31 1.32
N GLN A 132 2.16 -16.82 2.55
CA GLN A 132 1.81 -18.22 2.83
C GLN A 132 0.30 -18.45 3.09
N GLY A 133 -0.52 -17.39 3.08
CA GLY A 133 -2.00 -17.45 3.06
C GLY A 133 -2.66 -17.94 4.36
N TYR A 134 -3.00 -17.01 5.26
CA TYR A 134 -3.57 -17.24 6.60
C TYR A 134 -4.87 -16.47 6.79
N ILE A 135 -5.61 -16.79 7.86
CA ILE A 135 -7.06 -16.53 8.00
C ILE A 135 -7.34 -15.60 9.20
N CYS A 136 -6.49 -14.59 9.41
CA CYS A 136 -6.60 -13.61 10.50
C CYS A 136 -7.19 -12.26 10.04
N VAL A 137 -8.35 -12.35 9.39
CA VAL A 137 -9.51 -11.43 9.46
C VAL A 137 -10.77 -12.25 9.16
#